data_AF-A0A1H2CT36-F1
#
_entry.id   AF-A0A1H2CT36-F1
#
_cell.length_a   1.000
_cell.length_b   1.000
_cell.length_c   1.000
_cell.angle_alpha   90.00
_cell.angle_beta   90.00
_cell.angle_gamma   90.00
#
_symmetry.space_group_name_H-M   'P 1'
#
loop_
_entity.id
_entity.type
_entity.pdbx_description
1 polymer ?
#
loop_
_entity_poly.entity_id
_entity_poly.type
_entity_poly.pdbx_seq_one_letter_code
_entity_poly.pdbx_strand_id
1 'polypeptide(L)'
;MMVTFTGSRGRVTTSCGADYAAESVESDKAVVVIVLKQSNGYSGICTLEGRTRTATLNLAKPLGNRAVLTIHGSRVPITDATRTR
;
A
#
# COMPACT_ATOMS: atom_id res chain seq x y z
N MET A 1 -9.27 -0.08 -10.49
CA MET A 1 -9.74 -0.26 -9.09
C MET A 1 -9.19 0.88 -8.26
N MET A 2 -9.99 1.52 -7.40
CA MET A 2 -9.50 2.56 -6.48
C MET A 2 -9.51 2.03 -5.05
N VAL A 3 -8.42 2.23 -4.32
CA VAL A 3 -8.34 1.97 -2.88
C VAL A 3 -8.19 3.28 -2.13
N THR A 4 -8.80 3.34 -0.94
CA THR A 4 -8.71 4.47 -0.02
C THR A 4 -8.03 4.00 1.25
N PHE A 5 -7.03 4.75 1.71
CA PHE A 5 -6.27 4.43 2.92
C PHE A 5 -5.84 5.68 3.67
N THR A 6 -5.48 5.52 4.95
CA THR A 6 -4.91 6.61 5.74
C THR A 6 -3.39 6.62 5.60
N GLY A 7 -2.82 7.75 5.18
CA GLY A 7 -1.36 7.92 5.14
C GLY A 7 -0.75 7.84 6.54
N SER A 8 0.54 7.53 6.62
CA SER A 8 1.27 7.53 7.89
C SER A 8 1.22 8.90 8.56
N ARG A 9 1.09 8.88 9.88
CA ARG A 9 1.25 10.05 10.75
C ARG A 9 2.74 10.26 11.02
N GLY A 10 3.25 11.46 10.83
CA GLY A 10 4.62 11.85 11.20
C GLY A 10 4.63 12.68 12.49
N ARG A 11 5.84 13.03 12.94
CA ARG A 11 6.03 14.07 13.96
C ARG A 11 6.05 15.43 13.26
N VAL A 12 5.48 16.44 13.90
CA VAL A 12 5.45 17.83 13.40
C VAL A 12 6.86 18.40 13.12
N THR A 13 7.90 17.77 13.65
CA THR A 13 9.31 18.20 13.59
C THR A 13 10.15 17.52 12.49
N THR A 14 9.57 16.65 11.65
CA THR A 14 10.31 15.94 10.58
C THR A 14 9.99 16.51 9.19
N SER A 15 10.90 16.30 8.23
CA SER A 15 10.68 16.59 6.80
C SER A 15 9.40 15.93 6.30
N CYS A 16 8.84 16.42 5.18
CA CYS A 16 7.54 15.98 4.64
C CYS A 16 7.36 14.46 4.74
N GLY A 17 6.25 14.02 5.34
CA GLY A 17 5.99 12.64 5.72
C GLY A 17 6.38 11.56 4.71
N ALA A 18 5.45 11.13 3.85
CA ALA A 18 5.75 10.08 2.88
C ALA A 18 4.86 10.14 1.66
N ASP A 19 5.46 9.71 0.55
CA ASP A 19 4.74 9.34 -0.67
C ASP A 19 4.35 7.87 -0.61
N TYR A 20 3.34 7.52 -1.40
CA TYR A 20 2.80 6.16 -1.46
C TYR A 20 2.68 5.69 -2.90
N ALA A 21 3.09 4.46 -3.14
CA ALA A 21 2.75 3.70 -4.33
C ALA A 21 1.85 2.54 -3.92
N ALA A 22 1.05 2.02 -4.85
CA ALA A 22 0.28 0.81 -4.64
C ALA A 22 0.57 -0.19 -5.76
N GLU A 23 0.75 -1.44 -5.37
CA GLU A 23 0.92 -2.58 -6.28
C GLU A 23 -0.17 -3.63 -5.98
N SER A 24 -0.55 -4.40 -7.00
CA SER A 24 -1.49 -5.51 -6.85
C SER A 24 -0.83 -6.85 -7.16
N VAL A 25 -1.12 -7.84 -6.32
CA VAL A 25 -0.87 -9.26 -6.60
C VAL A 25 -2.22 -9.94 -6.83
N GLU A 26 -2.42 -10.50 -8.02
CA GLU A 26 -3.72 -11.00 -8.45
C GLU A 26 -3.75 -12.53 -8.53
N SER A 27 -4.89 -13.10 -8.12
CA SER A 27 -5.29 -14.48 -8.39
C SER A 27 -6.72 -14.50 -8.93
N ASP A 28 -7.19 -15.67 -9.33
CA ASP A 28 -8.59 -15.85 -9.77
C ASP A 28 -9.60 -15.72 -8.61
N LYS A 29 -9.15 -15.75 -7.35
CA LYS A 29 -10.01 -15.71 -6.16
C LYS A 29 -9.88 -14.42 -5.34
N ALA A 30 -8.72 -13.78 -5.38
CA ALA A 30 -8.40 -12.62 -4.56
C ALA A 30 -7.41 -11.68 -5.22
N VAL A 31 -7.46 -10.42 -4.82
CA VAL A 31 -6.47 -9.38 -5.14
C VAL A 31 -5.87 -8.88 -3.82
N VAL A 32 -4.56 -8.98 -3.69
CA VAL A 32 -3.83 -8.37 -2.57
C VAL A 32 -3.32 -7.03 -3.03
N VAL A 33 -3.62 -5.98 -2.26
CA VAL A 33 -3.13 -4.62 -2.49
C VAL A 33 -2.05 -4.30 -1.49
N ILE A 34 -0.87 -3.95 -2.01
CA ILE A 34 0.31 -3.60 -1.23
C ILE A 34 0.53 -2.09 -1.37
N VAL A 35 0.39 -1.35 -0.27
CA VAL A 35 0.71 0.08 -0.24
C VAL A 35 2.15 0.26 0.25
N LEU A 36 3.02 0.72 -0.64
CA LEU A 36 4.43 0.99 -0.37
C LEU A 36 4.62 2.44 0.06
N LYS A 37 5.22 2.63 1.23
CA LYS A 37 5.59 3.95 1.75
C LYS A 37 7.03 4.27 1.35
N GLN A 38 7.27 5.48 0.84
CA GLN A 38 8.61 6.01 0.59
C GLN A 38 8.76 7.41 1.19
N SER A 39 9.97 7.77 1.62
CA SER A 39 10.23 9.13 2.14
C SER A 39 9.89 10.15 1.07
N ASN A 40 9.11 11.16 1.42
CA ASN A 40 8.88 12.28 0.52
C ASN A 40 10.11 13.21 0.58
N GLY A 41 10.62 13.59 -0.59
CA GLY A 41 11.85 14.38 -0.73
C GLY A 41 11.68 15.89 -0.50
N TYR A 42 10.46 16.35 -0.19
CA TYR A 42 10.17 17.76 0.04
C TYR A 42 10.66 18.21 1.41
N SER A 43 11.29 19.37 1.48
CA SER A 43 11.88 19.89 2.71
C SER A 43 10.94 20.79 3.53
N GLY A 44 9.75 21.11 3.03
CA GLY A 44 8.79 21.99 3.70
C GLY A 44 7.82 21.28 4.65
N ILE A 45 7.00 22.07 5.34
CA ILE A 45 6.00 21.59 6.31
C ILE A 45 4.87 20.86 5.58
N CYS A 46 4.57 19.63 6.01
CA CYS A 46 3.49 18.83 5.44
C CYS A 46 2.19 18.98 6.22
N THR A 47 1.21 19.70 5.68
CA THR A 47 -0.14 19.83 6.30
C THR A 47 -1.05 18.62 6.01
N LEU A 48 -0.55 17.66 5.23
CA LEU A 48 -1.32 16.52 4.71
C LEU A 48 -0.88 15.16 5.28
N GLU A 49 -0.05 15.14 6.32
CA GLU A 49 0.26 13.91 7.04
C GLU A 49 -0.98 13.31 7.70
N GLY A 50 -1.02 11.98 7.80
CA GLY A 50 -2.15 11.29 8.45
C GLY A 50 -3.51 11.44 7.74
N ARG A 51 -3.57 12.11 6.59
CA ARG A 51 -4.82 12.29 5.83
C ARG A 51 -5.13 11.09 4.94
N THR A 52 -6.39 10.97 4.59
CA THR A 52 -6.90 10.01 3.60
C THR A 52 -6.22 10.21 2.25
N ARG A 53 -5.82 9.11 1.63
CA ARG A 53 -5.19 9.02 0.32
C ARG A 53 -5.95 8.00 -0.53
N THR A 54 -5.83 8.16 -1.84
CA THR A 54 -6.33 7.20 -2.81
C THR A 54 -5.19 6.71 -3.69
N ALA A 55 -5.28 5.45 -4.10
CA ALA A 55 -4.41 4.90 -5.14
C ALA A 55 -5.28 4.15 -6.16
N THR A 56 -4.94 4.31 -7.43
CA THR A 56 -5.62 3.63 -8.54
C THR A 56 -4.74 2.51 -9.04
N LEU A 57 -5.30 1.31 -9.08
CA LEU A 57 -4.68 0.09 -9.58
C LEU A 57 -5.32 -0.34 -10.90
N ASN A 58 -4.49 -0.65 -11.87
CA ASN A 58 -4.90 -1.30 -13.10
C ASN A 58 -4.83 -2.81 -12.88
N LEU A 59 -6.00 -3.45 -12.75
CA LEU A 59 -6.08 -4.90 -12.59
C LEU A 59 -6.08 -5.56 -13.97
N ALA A 60 -5.39 -6.68 -14.10
CA ALA A 60 -5.36 -7.47 -15.33
C ALA A 60 -6.73 -8.09 -15.67
N LYS A 61 -7.56 -8.34 -14.64
CA LYS A 61 -8.95 -8.78 -14.78
C LYS A 61 -9.89 -7.87 -13.96
N PRO A 62 -11.20 -7.79 -14.28
CA PRO A 62 -12.17 -7.07 -13.45
C PRO A 62 -12.21 -7.63 -12.02
N LEU A 63 -12.43 -6.80 -10.99
CA LEU A 63 -12.45 -7.26 -9.60
C LEU A 63 -13.52 -8.33 -9.36
N GLY A 64 -14.74 -8.11 -9.89
CA GLY A 64 -15.85 -9.05 -9.77
C GLY A 64 -16.12 -9.43 -8.32
N ASN A 65 -16.22 -10.72 -8.04
CA ASN A 65 -16.46 -11.27 -6.71
C ASN A 65 -15.16 -11.62 -5.95
N ARG A 66 -14.00 -11.19 -6.45
CA ARG A 66 -12.70 -11.49 -5.81
C ARG A 66 -12.57 -10.72 -4.50
N ALA A 67 -12.08 -11.40 -3.47
CA ALA A 67 -11.80 -10.74 -2.20
C ALA A 67 -10.64 -9.75 -2.33
N VAL A 68 -10.71 -8.62 -1.61
CA VAL A 68 -9.63 -7.65 -1.53
C VAL A 68 -9.02 -7.71 -0.13
N LEU A 69 -7.72 -7.97 -0.07
CA LEU A 69 -6.95 -7.86 1.16
C LEU A 69 -6.00 -6.66 1.07
N THR A 70 -6.13 -5.72 2.00
CA THR A 70 -5.25 -4.55 2.11
C THR A 70 -4.25 -4.79 3.23
N ILE A 71 -2.95 -4.72 2.92
CA ILE A 71 -1.87 -4.86 3.90
C ILE A 71 -1.12 -3.54 4.03
N HIS A 72 -0.98 -3.06 5.26
CA HIS A 72 -0.18 -1.87 5.60
C HIS A 72 1.09 -2.31 6.33
N GLY A 73 2.27 -2.17 5.72
CA GLY A 73 3.53 -2.52 6.38
C GLY A 73 4.72 -2.65 5.43
N SER A 74 5.90 -2.90 6.01
CA SER A 74 7.10 -3.31 5.28
C SER A 74 6.91 -4.73 4.75
N ARG A 75 7.44 -5.05 3.56
CA ARG A 75 7.38 -6.42 2.99
C ARG A 75 7.88 -7.44 4.01
N VAL A 76 7.01 -8.30 4.51
CA VAL A 76 7.40 -9.44 5.36
C VAL A 76 7.71 -10.61 4.42
N PRO A 77 8.96 -11.12 4.38
CA PRO A 77 9.27 -12.30 3.59
C PRO A 77 8.50 -13.50 4.16
N ILE A 78 7.69 -14.13 3.31
CA ILE A 78 7.08 -15.43 3.60
C ILE A 78 7.98 -16.51 3.01
N THR A 79 8.42 -17.44 3.86
CA THR A 79 9.10 -18.66 3.42
C THR A 79 8.09 -19.79 3.46
N ASP A 80 7.86 -20.44 2.32
CA ASP A 80 7.04 -21.64 2.28
C ASP A 80 7.83 -22.79 2.94
N ALA A 81 7.36 -23.25 4.10
CA ALA A 81 7.93 -24.41 4.78
C ALA A 81 7.54 -25.74 4.12
N THR A 82 6.62 -25.74 3.15
CA THR A 82 6.21 -26.94 2.39
C THR A 82 7.10 -27.20 1.18
N ARG A 83 8.41 -27.34 1.44
CA ARG A 83 9.27 -28.11 0.55
C ARG A 83 10.27 -28.93 1.35
N THR A 84 9.81 -30.05 1.90
CA THR A 84 10.65 -31.24 2.05
C THR A 84 9.80 -32.46 1.72
N ARG A 85 10.44 -33.41 1.04
CA ARG A 85 9.92 -34.54 0.26
C ARG A 85 8.88 -35.40 0.96
#